data_AF-A0A932IQM1-F1
#
_entry.id   AF-A0A932IQM1-F1
#
_cell.length_a   1.000
_cell.length_b   1.000
_cell.length_c   1.000
_cell.angle_alpha   90.00
_cell.angle_beta   90.00
_cell.angle_gamma   90.00
#
_symmetry.space_group_name_H-M   'P 1'
#
loop_
_entity.id
_entity.type
_entity.pdbx_description
1 polymer ?
#
loop_
_entity_poly.entity_id
_entity_poly.type
_entity_poly.pdbx_seq_one_letter_code
_entity_poly.pdbx_strand_id
1 'polypeptide(L)'
;DLCVSLRMLFQEQYNIVTTTEPDIMMMMVKSFKPELVIVDALPTERMRLRFSQMRKEDPHVRIMIFYASFFDNPRLHEFIRQSVDAAFSKPIDLAEVTKRINDFALSAQ
;
A
#
# COMPACT_ATOMS: atom_id res chain seq x y z
N ASP A 1 10.92 12.20 2.20
CA ASP A 1 9.72 11.73 1.49
C ASP A 1 9.80 10.21 1.43
N LEU A 2 8.81 9.50 1.99
CA LEU A 2 8.83 8.04 2.09
C LEU A 2 8.83 7.37 0.70
N CYS A 3 8.16 7.99 -0.28
CA CYS A 3 8.14 7.50 -1.67
C CYS A 3 9.54 7.44 -2.28
N VAL A 4 10.35 8.49 -2.04
CA VAL A 4 11.73 8.55 -2.54
C VAL A 4 12.61 7.50 -1.86
N SER A 5 12.51 7.37 -0.54
CA SER A 5 13.27 6.38 0.22
C SER A 5 12.97 4.95 -0.23
N LEU A 6 11.68 4.59 -0.38
CA LEU A 6 11.28 3.26 -0.86
C LEU A 6 11.76 3.01 -2.29
N ARG A 7 11.63 4.02 -3.17
CA ARG A 7 12.15 3.90 -4.53
C ARG A 7 13.65 3.60 -4.53
N MET A 8 14.45 4.33 -3.77
CA MET A 8 15.89 4.09 -3.72
C MET A 8 16.26 2.70 -3.20
N LEU A 9 15.50 2.17 -2.23
CA LEU A 9 15.74 0.85 -1.64
C LEU A 9 15.39 -0.31 -2.58
N PHE A 10 14.37 -0.12 -3.42
CA PHE A 10 13.73 -1.22 -4.15
C PHE A 10 13.85 -1.13 -5.67
N GLN A 11 14.35 -0.01 -6.22
CA GLN A 11 14.43 0.23 -7.68
C GLN A 11 15.29 -0.78 -8.45
N GLU A 12 16.25 -1.45 -7.80
CA GLU A 12 17.08 -2.48 -8.44
C GLU A 12 16.35 -3.82 -8.58
N GLN A 13 15.29 -4.04 -7.80
CA GLN A 13 14.56 -5.30 -7.72
C GLN A 13 13.15 -5.22 -8.33
N TYR A 14 12.56 -4.02 -8.33
CA TYR A 14 11.18 -3.80 -8.74
C TYR A 14 11.04 -2.59 -9.66
N ASN A 15 10.06 -2.66 -10.57
CA ASN A 15 9.66 -1.48 -11.34
C ASN A 15 8.72 -0.61 -10.49
N ILE A 16 9.20 0.58 -10.11
CA ILE A 16 8.51 1.44 -9.15
C ILE A 16 8.03 2.73 -9.83
N VAL A 17 6.74 2.99 -9.70
CA VAL A 17 6.11 4.28 -10.01
C VAL A 17 5.56 4.91 -8.74
N THR A 18 5.71 6.22 -8.59
CA THR A 18 5.33 6.95 -7.39
C THR A 18 4.46 8.15 -7.74
N THR A 19 3.49 8.46 -6.88
CA THR A 19 2.69 9.68 -6.96
C THR A 19 2.30 10.13 -5.55
N THR A 20 2.14 11.43 -5.35
CA THR A 20 1.56 12.02 -4.14
C THR A 20 0.07 12.33 -4.30
N GLU A 21 -0.46 12.21 -5.52
CA GLU A 21 -1.83 12.57 -5.88
C GLU A 21 -2.74 11.34 -5.92
N PRO A 22 -3.76 11.23 -5.05
CA PRO A 22 -4.62 10.05 -4.97
C PRO A 22 -5.38 9.73 -6.25
N ASP A 23 -5.75 10.73 -7.04
CA ASP A 23 -6.52 10.51 -8.27
C ASP A 23 -5.59 10.04 -9.41
N ILE A 24 -4.34 10.49 -9.42
CA ILE A 24 -3.29 9.93 -10.29
C ILE A 24 -2.99 8.49 -9.90
N MET A 25 -2.94 8.16 -8.61
CA MET A 25 -2.75 6.79 -8.14
C MET A 25 -3.82 5.84 -8.72
N MET A 26 -5.09 6.24 -8.71
CA MET A 26 -6.16 5.43 -9.29
C MET A 26 -5.97 5.22 -10.80
N MET A 27 -5.54 6.25 -11.54
CA MET A 27 -5.23 6.10 -12.97
C MET A 27 -4.04 5.16 -13.18
N MET A 28 -2.98 5.30 -12.38
CA MET A 28 -1.79 4.45 -12.46
C MET A 28 -2.13 2.98 -12.21
N VAL A 29 -2.98 2.67 -11.22
CA VAL A 29 -3.41 1.29 -10.96
C VAL A 29 -4.09 0.69 -12.19
N LYS A 30 -5.01 1.43 -12.84
CA LYS A 30 -5.68 0.95 -14.05
C LYS A 30 -4.73 0.74 -15.23
N SER A 31 -3.80 1.67 -15.42
CA SER A 31 -2.92 1.68 -16.59
C SER A 31 -1.77 0.69 -16.47
N PHE A 32 -1.14 0.62 -15.31
CA PHE A 32 0.06 -0.18 -15.11
C PHE A 32 -0.23 -1.56 -14.53
N LYS A 33 -1.40 -1.78 -13.93
CA LYS A 33 -1.79 -3.04 -13.24
C LYS A 33 -0.69 -3.55 -12.31
N PRO A 34 -0.30 -2.75 -11.30
CA PRO A 34 0.77 -3.13 -10.40
C PRO A 34 0.37 -4.34 -9.55
N GLU A 35 1.32 -5.21 -9.23
CA GLU A 35 1.10 -6.34 -8.32
C GLU A 35 0.91 -5.87 -6.86
N LEU A 36 1.54 -4.74 -6.51
CA LEU A 36 1.50 -4.15 -5.18
C LEU A 36 1.35 -2.63 -5.25
N VAL A 37 0.39 -2.11 -4.49
CA VAL A 37 0.21 -0.69 -4.21
C VAL A 37 0.56 -0.43 -2.75
N ILE A 38 1.52 0.45 -2.51
CA ILE A 38 1.90 0.91 -1.17
C ILE A 38 1.39 2.34 -0.98
N VAL A 39 0.63 2.58 0.09
CA VAL A 39 0.03 3.89 0.39
C VAL A 39 0.49 4.39 1.75
N ASP A 40 1.08 5.58 1.77
CA ASP A 40 1.35 6.31 3.01
C ASP A 40 0.23 7.33 3.25
N ALA A 41 -0.76 6.98 4.09
CA ALA A 41 -1.92 7.83 4.30
C ALA A 41 -2.63 7.57 5.64
N LEU A 42 -3.52 8.50 6.01
CA LEU A 42 -4.47 8.26 7.07
C LEU A 42 -5.56 7.27 6.61
N PRO A 43 -5.89 6.27 7.43
CA PRO A 43 -6.94 5.29 7.14
C PRO A 43 -8.33 5.93 7.32
N THR A 44 -8.82 6.56 6.24
CA THR A 44 -10.13 7.23 6.19
C THR A 44 -11.10 6.44 5.33
N GLU A 45 -12.41 6.59 5.54
CA GLU A 45 -13.44 5.95 4.69
C GLU A 45 -13.25 6.22 3.20
N ARG A 46 -12.82 7.43 2.83
CA ARG A 46 -12.49 7.77 1.44
C ARG A 46 -11.37 6.89 0.88
N MET A 47 -10.36 6.55 1.69
CA MET A 47 -9.31 5.64 1.26
C MET A 47 -9.79 4.20 1.13
N ARG A 48 -10.66 3.72 2.02
CA ARG A 48 -11.29 2.40 1.87
C ARG A 48 -12.11 2.29 0.59
N LEU A 49 -12.87 3.33 0.24
CA LEU A 49 -13.60 3.34 -1.03
C LEU A 49 -12.65 3.23 -2.23
N ARG A 50 -11.50 3.92 -2.20
CA ARG A 50 -10.47 3.78 -3.24
C ARG A 50 -9.88 2.38 -3.29
N PHE A 51 -9.52 1.78 -2.15
CA PHE A 51 -9.00 0.40 -2.11
C PHE A 51 -10.02 -0.61 -2.65
N SER A 52 -11.31 -0.44 -2.32
CA SER A 52 -12.38 -1.26 -2.87
C SER A 52 -12.50 -1.08 -4.39
N GLN A 53 -12.39 0.15 -4.90
CA GLN A 53 -12.40 0.42 -6.33
C GLN A 53 -11.21 -0.22 -7.04
N MET A 54 -9.99 -0.11 -6.50
CA MET A 54 -8.80 -0.77 -7.05
C MET A 54 -9.01 -2.27 -7.18
N ARG A 55 -9.50 -2.94 -6.12
CA ARG A 55 -9.75 -4.38 -6.15
C ARG A 55 -10.86 -4.80 -7.12
N LYS A 56 -11.81 -3.93 -7.41
CA LYS A 56 -12.84 -4.20 -8.44
C LYS A 56 -12.27 -4.13 -9.85
N GLU A 57 -11.29 -3.25 -10.06
CA GLU A 57 -10.63 -3.06 -11.36
C GLU A 57 -9.55 -4.12 -11.60
N ASP A 58 -8.84 -4.51 -10.55
CA ASP A 58 -7.87 -5.58 -10.54
C ASP A 58 -7.99 -6.41 -9.24
N PRO A 59 -8.63 -7.59 -9.28
CA PRO A 59 -8.77 -8.45 -8.10
C PRO A 59 -7.45 -8.99 -7.55
N HIS A 60 -6.37 -8.95 -8.32
CA HIS A 60 -5.06 -9.49 -7.94
C HIS A 60 -4.16 -8.45 -7.28
N VAL A 61 -4.50 -7.16 -7.37
CA VAL A 61 -3.70 -6.10 -6.75
C VAL A 61 -3.63 -6.28 -5.24
N ARG A 62 -2.39 -6.33 -4.71
CA ARG A 62 -2.14 -6.28 -3.28
C ARG A 62 -2.07 -4.84 -2.83
N ILE A 63 -2.65 -4.55 -1.67
CA ILE A 63 -2.65 -3.21 -1.09
C ILE A 63 -1.95 -3.25 0.26
N MET A 64 -0.93 -2.42 0.42
CA MET A 64 -0.21 -2.20 1.67
C MET A 64 -0.39 -0.75 2.12
N ILE A 65 -0.63 -0.52 3.41
CA ILE A 65 -0.74 0.83 3.97
C ILE A 65 0.28 1.09 5.08
N PHE A 66 0.90 2.25 5.02
CA PHE A 66 1.64 2.84 6.12
C PHE A 66 0.80 3.96 6.74
N TYR A 67 0.60 3.92 8.05
CA TYR A 67 -0.27 4.87 8.73
C TYR A 67 0.33 5.33 10.05
N ALA A 68 0.02 6.56 10.45
CA ALA A 68 0.25 7.01 11.82
C ALA A 68 -0.94 6.58 12.68
N SER A 69 -0.68 5.82 13.75
CA SER A 69 -1.68 5.53 14.76
C SER A 69 -1.45 6.45 15.95
N PHE A 70 -2.29 7.48 16.11
CA PHE A 70 -2.18 8.40 17.24
C PHE A 70 -2.84 7.85 18.50
N PHE A 71 -3.74 6.86 18.38
CA PHE A 71 -4.46 6.23 19.47
C PHE A 71 -4.81 4.78 19.11
N ASP A 72 -4.74 3.87 20.08
CA ASP A 72 -5.24 2.50 19.94
C ASP A 72 -6.77 2.54 19.76
N ASN A 73 -7.19 2.49 18.50
CA ASN A 73 -8.60 2.56 18.11
C ASN A 73 -8.99 1.22 17.49
N PRO A 74 -9.71 0.36 18.22
CA PRO A 74 -10.11 -0.97 17.73
C PRO A 74 -10.87 -0.93 16.41
N ARG A 75 -11.70 0.11 16.19
CA ARG A 75 -12.45 0.28 14.94
C ARG A 75 -11.51 0.61 13.77
N LEU A 76 -10.44 1.34 14.03
CA LEU A 76 -9.42 1.63 13.02
C LEU A 76 -8.65 0.36 12.63
N HIS A 77 -8.29 -0.47 13.61
CA HIS A 77 -7.62 -1.74 13.36
C HIS A 77 -8.48 -2.69 12.54
N GLU A 78 -9.77 -2.80 12.88
CA GLU A 78 -10.72 -3.60 12.10
C GLU A 78 -10.89 -3.05 10.68
N PHE A 79 -11.08 -1.74 10.55
CA PHE A 79 -11.20 -1.04 9.27
C PHE A 79 -10.01 -1.32 8.34
N ILE A 80 -8.79 -1.21 8.87
CA ILE A 80 -7.56 -1.47 8.11
C ILE A 80 -7.50 -2.94 7.70
N ARG A 81 -7.67 -3.88 8.64
CA ARG A 81 -7.60 -5.32 8.37
C ARG A 81 -8.56 -5.79 7.28
N GLN A 82 -9.73 -5.17 7.17
CA GLN A 82 -10.73 -5.52 6.14
C GLN A 82 -10.44 -4.89 4.77
N SER A 83 -9.56 -3.90 4.69
CA SER A 83 -9.39 -3.08 3.48
C SER A 83 -8.08 -3.37 2.72
N VAL A 84 -7.04 -3.85 3.41
CA VAL A 84 -5.69 -4.00 2.85
C VAL A 84 -5.08 -5.38 3.14
N ASP A 85 -4.09 -5.79 2.36
CA ASP A 85 -3.37 -7.07 2.53
C ASP A 85 -2.26 -6.98 3.60
N ALA A 86 -1.74 -5.78 3.85
CA ALA A 86 -0.76 -5.51 4.89
C ALA A 86 -0.89 -4.07 5.42
N ALA A 87 -0.60 -3.87 6.70
CA ALA A 87 -0.63 -2.56 7.31
C ALA A 87 0.47 -2.41 8.35
N PHE A 88 1.19 -1.28 8.31
CA PHE A 88 2.27 -0.98 9.24
C PHE A 88 2.02 0.40 9.87
N SER A 89 1.97 0.42 11.20
CA SER A 89 1.92 1.67 11.95
C SER A 89 3.32 2.29 12.01
N LYS A 90 3.41 3.61 11.88
CA LYS A 90 4.66 4.35 12.07
C LYS A 90 5.05 4.39 13.57
N PRO A 91 6.35 4.30 13.91
CA PRO A 91 7.50 4.15 13.02
C PRO A 91 7.59 2.74 12.41
N ILE A 92 8.05 2.67 11.15
CA ILE A 92 8.04 1.45 10.35
C ILE A 92 9.34 0.67 10.58
N ASP A 93 9.23 -0.65 10.80
CA ASP A 93 10.36 -1.58 10.70
C ASP A 93 10.61 -1.95 9.23
N LEU A 94 11.75 -1.50 8.70
CA LEU A 94 12.10 -1.73 7.30
C LEU A 94 12.37 -3.20 6.98
N ALA A 95 12.90 -3.98 7.93
CA ALA A 95 13.14 -5.40 7.73
C ALA A 95 11.81 -6.16 7.58
N GLU A 96 10.83 -5.82 8.41
CA GLU A 96 9.47 -6.37 8.33
C GLU A 96 8.78 -6.00 7.02
N VAL A 97 8.85 -4.72 6.62
CA VAL A 97 8.29 -4.25 5.35
C VAL A 97 8.94 -4.92 4.16
N THR A 98 10.27 -5.00 4.13
CA THR A 98 11.02 -5.63 3.03
C THR A 98 10.62 -7.09 2.88
N LYS A 99 10.56 -7.84 3.99
CA LYS A 99 10.09 -9.22 3.99
C LYS A 99 8.69 -9.32 3.41
N ARG A 100 7.77 -8.45 3.81
CA ARG A 100 6.37 -8.48 3.35
C ARG A 100 6.23 -8.13 1.87
N ILE A 101 7.02 -7.18 1.36
CA ILE A 101 7.06 -6.86 -0.07
C ILE A 101 7.54 -8.08 -0.87
N ASN A 102 8.61 -8.74 -0.40
CA ASN A 102 9.13 -9.95 -1.04
C ASN A 102 8.09 -11.08 -1.02
N ASP A 103 7.37 -11.30 0.09
CA ASP A 103 6.32 -12.30 0.18
C ASP A 103 5.21 -12.05 -0.87
N PHE A 104 4.82 -10.79 -1.08
CA PHE A 104 3.83 -10.44 -2.11
C PHE A 104 4.37 -10.65 -3.51
N ALA A 105 5.59 -10.21 -3.81
CA ALA A 105 6.20 -10.35 -5.13
C ALA A 105 6.51 -11.80 -5.51
N LEU A 106 6.91 -12.63 -4.55
CA LEU A 106 7.23 -14.05 -4.79
C LEU A 106 5.99 -14.94 -4.88
N SER A 107 4.85 -14.49 -4.33
CA SER A 107 3.58 -15.22 -4.42
C SER A 107 2.84 -15.06 -5.76
N ALA A 108 3.37 -14.26 -6.68
CA ALA A 108 2.82 -14.02 -8.02
C ALA A 108 3.40 -14.93 -9.12
N GLN A 109 4.30 -15.85 -8.77
CA GLN A 109 4.87 -16.90 -9.63
C GLN A 109 4.21 -18.25 -9.39
#